data_AF-A0ABD1BVK0-F1
#
_entry.id   AF-A0ABD1BVK0-F1
#
_cell.length_a   1.000
_cell.length_b   1.000
_cell.length_c   1.000
_cell.angle_alpha   90.00
_cell.angle_beta   90.00
_cell.angle_gamma   90.00
#
_symmetry.space_group_name_H-M   'P 1'
#
loop_
_entity.id
_entity.type
_entity.pdbx_description
1 polymer ?
#
loop_
_entity_poly.entity_id
_entity_poly.type
_entity_poly.pdbx_seq_one_letter_code
_entity_poly.pdbx_strand_id
1 'polypeptide(L)'
;MSKEGLITAKELKRLQSKLIRVDRFISSHVSRLLKSDLVAVLAEFQRQNQVFLCVKLYEVVRREIWYRPDMFFYRDMLMMLARNKKVDETKKVWEDLKKGGVLFDQHTFGDLVRALLVYIVLINVH
;
A
#
# COMPACT_ATOMS: atom_id res chain seq x y z
N MET A 1 -10.76 -10.50 -8.75
CA MET A 1 -10.82 -9.15 -9.35
C MET A 1 -11.79 -9.18 -10.51
N SER A 2 -12.76 -8.27 -10.54
CA SER A 2 -13.73 -8.14 -11.63
C SER A 2 -13.08 -7.50 -12.87
N LYS A 3 -13.87 -7.35 -13.94
CA LYS A 3 -13.47 -6.60 -15.14
C LYS A 3 -13.17 -5.14 -14.83
N GLU A 4 -13.91 -4.51 -13.92
CA GLU A 4 -13.71 -3.11 -13.52
C GLU A 4 -12.38 -2.91 -12.80
N GLY A 5 -12.04 -3.80 -11.86
CA GLY A 5 -10.74 -3.80 -11.20
C GLY A 5 -9.60 -3.96 -12.20
N LEU A 6 -9.72 -4.88 -13.16
CA LEU A 6 -8.70 -5.10 -14.19
C LEU A 6 -8.50 -3.88 -15.10
N ILE A 7 -9.59 -3.25 -15.55
CA ILE A 7 -9.54 -2.02 -16.37
C ILE A 7 -8.88 -0.89 -15.58
N THR A 8 -9.29 -0.71 -14.33
CA THR A 8 -8.71 0.30 -13.43
C THR A 8 -7.21 0.09 -13.25
N ALA A 9 -6.78 -1.15 -12.97
CA ALA A 9 -5.37 -1.48 -12.80
C ALA A 9 -4.55 -1.18 -14.06
N LYS A 10 -5.07 -1.52 -15.24
CA LYS A 10 -4.42 -1.21 -16.52
C LYS A 10 -4.30 0.30 -16.75
N GLU A 11 -5.36 1.04 -16.48
CA GLU A 11 -5.42 2.47 -16.74
C GLU A 11 -4.53 3.28 -15.78
N LEU A 12 -4.52 2.93 -14.49
CA LEU A 12 -3.62 3.54 -13.51
C LEU A 12 -2.15 3.37 -13.90
N LYS A 13 -1.75 2.17 -14.36
CA LYS A 13 -0.40 1.93 -14.88
C LYS A 13 -0.09 2.76 -16.12
N ARG A 14 -1.03 2.88 -17.05
CA ARG A 14 -0.88 3.70 -18.25
C ARG A 14 -0.68 5.18 -17.92
N LEU A 15 -1.34 5.65 -16.86
CA LEU A 15 -1.32 7.05 -16.43
C LEU A 15 -0.18 7.38 -15.47
N GLN A 16 0.55 6.39 -14.92
CA GLN A 16 1.42 6.56 -13.75
C GLN A 16 2.51 7.64 -13.88
N SER A 17 2.95 7.97 -15.11
CA SER A 17 3.92 9.05 -15.37
C SER A 17 3.31 10.45 -15.39
N LYS A 18 1.98 10.57 -15.30
CA LYS A 18 1.21 11.82 -15.42
C LYS A 18 0.41 12.05 -14.14
N LEU A 19 1.07 12.57 -13.09
CA LEU A 19 0.51 12.70 -11.73
C LEU A 19 -0.91 13.30 -11.70
N ILE A 20 -1.14 14.42 -12.40
CA ILE A 20 -2.45 15.09 -12.47
C ILE A 20 -3.54 14.15 -13.05
N ARG A 21 -3.18 13.33 -14.04
CA ARG A 21 -4.13 12.38 -14.65
C ARG A 21 -4.41 11.19 -13.73
N VAL A 22 -3.40 10.72 -12.99
CA VAL A 22 -3.57 9.68 -11.97
C VAL A 22 -4.53 10.16 -10.90
N ASP A 23 -4.30 11.34 -10.33
CA ASP A 23 -5.13 11.87 -9.25
C ASP A 23 -6.58 12.10 -9.70
N ARG A 24 -6.79 12.62 -10.93
CA ARG A 24 -8.12 12.76 -11.53
C ARG A 24 -8.82 11.41 -11.76
N PHE A 25 -8.06 10.40 -12.21
CA PHE A 25 -8.62 9.07 -12.43
C PHE A 25 -9.00 8.39 -11.11
N ILE A 26 -8.17 8.57 -10.07
CA ILE A 26 -8.46 8.10 -8.72
C ILE A 26 -9.75 8.72 -8.19
N SER A 27 -9.89 10.05 -8.28
CA SER A 27 -11.05 10.75 -7.74
C SER A 27 -12.37 10.44 -8.44
N SER A 28 -12.32 9.95 -9.69
CA SER A 28 -13.50 9.70 -10.53
C SER A 28 -13.88 8.23 -10.66
N HIS A 29 -12.90 7.34 -10.85
CA HIS A 29 -13.14 5.92 -11.14
C HIS A 29 -12.80 5.04 -9.94
N VAL A 30 -11.64 5.25 -9.32
CA VAL A 30 -11.19 4.40 -8.20
C VAL A 30 -12.09 4.57 -6.97
N SER A 31 -12.52 5.80 -6.66
CA SER A 31 -13.43 6.10 -5.55
C SER A 31 -14.83 5.47 -5.67
N ARG A 32 -15.17 4.94 -6.84
CA ARG A 32 -16.45 4.27 -7.11
C ARG A 32 -16.32 2.75 -7.15
N LEU A 33 -15.10 2.22 -7.03
CA LEU A 33 -14.88 0.78 -7.03
C LEU A 33 -15.49 0.14 -5.79
N LEU A 34 -16.02 -1.05 -5.98
CA LEU A 34 -16.40 -1.92 -4.88
C LEU A 34 -15.15 -2.26 -4.04
N LYS A 35 -15.35 -2.46 -2.74
CA LYS A 35 -14.30 -2.88 -1.79
C LYS A 35 -13.43 -4.02 -2.34
N SER A 36 -14.07 -5.07 -2.87
CA SER A 36 -13.38 -6.25 -3.39
C SER A 36 -12.45 -5.93 -4.55
N ASP A 37 -12.83 -5.02 -5.45
CA ASP A 37 -12.01 -4.61 -6.56
C ASP A 37 -10.90 -3.65 -6.15
N LEU A 38 -11.18 -2.68 -5.28
CA LEU A 38 -10.14 -1.78 -4.78
C LEU A 38 -9.02 -2.56 -4.06
N VAL A 39 -9.38 -3.50 -3.18
CA VAL A 39 -8.42 -4.37 -2.49
C VAL A 39 -7.67 -5.27 -3.47
N ALA A 40 -8.36 -5.84 -4.47
CA ALA A 40 -7.71 -6.67 -5.47
C ALA A 40 -6.72 -5.89 -6.37
N VAL A 41 -7.05 -4.65 -6.74
CA VAL A 41 -6.14 -3.78 -7.49
C VAL A 41 -4.91 -3.43 -6.66
N LEU A 42 -5.09 -3.10 -5.37
CA LEU A 42 -3.96 -2.84 -4.48
C LEU A 42 -3.06 -4.07 -4.34
N ALA A 43 -3.64 -5.25 -4.09
CA ALA A 43 -2.89 -6.50 -3.99
C ALA A 43 -2.10 -6.82 -5.28
N GLU A 44 -2.72 -6.58 -6.44
CA GLU A 44 -2.05 -6.78 -7.73
C GLU A 44 -0.88 -5.80 -7.94
N PHE A 45 -1.01 -4.55 -7.49
CA PHE A 45 0.10 -3.59 -7.53
C PHE A 45 1.21 -3.91 -6.53
N GLN A 46 0.88 -4.41 -5.34
CA GLN A 46 1.88 -4.93 -4.40
C GLN A 46 2.65 -6.10 -5.02
N ARG A 47 1.95 -7.04 -5.67
CA ARG A 47 2.56 -8.18 -6.39
C ARG A 47 3.47 -7.74 -7.55
N GLN A 48 3.07 -6.70 -8.28
CA GLN A 48 3.85 -6.10 -9.38
C GLN A 48 4.89 -5.08 -8.91
N ASN A 49 5.04 -4.88 -7.60
CA ASN A 49 5.96 -3.92 -7.00
C ASN A 49 5.77 -2.46 -7.47
N GLN A 50 4.53 -2.05 -7.76
CA GLN A 50 4.17 -0.71 -8.22
C GLN A 50 4.01 0.26 -7.04
N VAL A 51 5.12 0.56 -6.35
CA VAL A 51 5.12 1.26 -5.05
C VAL A 51 4.33 2.58 -5.06
N PHE A 52 4.54 3.40 -6.09
CA PHE A 52 3.84 4.68 -6.22
C PHE A 52 2.31 4.52 -6.24
N LEU A 53 1.80 3.56 -7.00
CA LEU A 53 0.36 3.29 -7.09
C LEU A 53 -0.16 2.66 -5.79
N CYS A 54 0.60 1.78 -5.14
CA CYS A 54 0.25 1.23 -3.84
C CYS A 54 0.06 2.32 -2.79
N VAL A 55 0.98 3.28 -2.71
CA VAL A 55 0.87 4.41 -1.76
C VAL A 55 -0.36 5.26 -2.07
N LYS A 56 -0.65 5.54 -3.35
CA LYS A 56 -1.86 6.27 -3.74
C LYS A 56 -3.14 5.52 -3.34
N LEU A 57 -3.22 4.22 -3.61
CA LEU A 57 -4.39 3.42 -3.26
C LEU A 57 -4.54 3.17 -1.76
N TYR A 58 -3.43 3.11 -1.01
CA TYR A 58 -3.45 3.06 0.45
C TYR A 58 -4.23 4.26 1.04
N GLU A 59 -3.98 5.47 0.53
CA GLU A 59 -4.72 6.67 0.96
C GLU A 59 -6.21 6.60 0.60
N VAL A 60 -6.55 6.00 -0.54
CA VAL A 60 -7.95 5.81 -0.95
C VAL A 60 -8.63 4.83 0.00
N VAL A 61 -8.05 3.65 0.20
CA VAL A 61 -8.60 2.61 1.07
C VAL A 61 -8.85 3.15 2.47
N ARG A 62 -7.94 3.95 3.04
CA ARG A 62 -8.12 4.51 4.38
C ARG A 62 -9.23 5.56 4.52
N ARG A 63 -9.71 6.13 3.41
CA ARG A 63 -10.80 7.10 3.38
C ARG A 63 -12.17 6.46 3.16
N GLU A 64 -12.20 5.17 2.82
CA GLU A 64 -13.44 4.44 2.56
C GLU A 64 -14.25 4.21 3.85
N ILE A 65 -15.57 4.31 3.74
CA ILE A 65 -16.49 4.15 4.89
C ILE A 65 -16.39 2.75 5.51
N TRP A 66 -16.11 1.74 4.69
CA TRP A 66 -15.96 0.35 5.12
C TRP A 66 -14.57 0.03 5.67
N TYR A 67 -13.65 0.99 5.66
CA TYR A 67 -12.29 0.79 6.16
C TYR A 67 -12.30 0.43 7.63
N ARG A 68 -11.62 -0.67 7.95
CA ARG A 68 -11.33 -1.10 9.31
C ARG A 68 -9.83 -1.36 9.36
N PRO A 69 -9.07 -0.71 10.26
CA PRO A 69 -7.66 -1.02 10.48
C PRO A 69 -7.50 -2.52 10.73
N ASP A 70 -6.67 -3.17 9.91
CA ASP A 70 -6.44 -4.61 9.95
C ASP A 70 -4.94 -4.90 9.88
N MET A 71 -4.53 -5.89 10.64
CA MET A 71 -3.14 -6.33 10.75
C MET A 71 -2.56 -6.77 9.41
N PHE A 72 -3.28 -7.58 8.62
CA PHE A 72 -2.79 -8.08 7.34
C PHE A 72 -2.58 -6.94 6.34
N PHE A 73 -3.51 -5.99 6.29
CA PHE A 73 -3.42 -4.79 5.45
C PHE A 73 -2.15 -3.97 5.74
N TYR A 74 -1.88 -3.68 7.02
CA TYR A 74 -0.68 -2.93 7.40
C TYR A 74 0.61 -3.73 7.17
N ARG A 75 0.60 -5.03 7.47
CA ARG A 75 1.75 -5.91 7.22
C ARG A 75 2.13 -5.89 5.75
N ASP A 76 1.18 -6.09 4.83
CA ASP A 76 1.48 -6.19 3.40
C ASP A 76 2.01 -4.86 2.84
N MET A 77 1.47 -3.73 3.32
CA MET A 77 2.00 -2.41 2.99
C MET A 77 3.43 -2.21 3.51
N LEU A 78 3.68 -2.48 4.80
CA LEU A 78 5.00 -2.30 5.42
C LEU A 78 6.05 -3.23 4.79
N MET A 79 5.71 -4.49 4.53
CA MET A 79 6.61 -5.43 3.87
C MET A 79 6.97 -4.99 2.46
N MET A 80 5.99 -4.50 1.68
CA MET A 80 6.25 -3.96 0.34
C MET A 80 7.14 -2.71 0.41
N LEU A 81 6.86 -1.76 1.31
CA LEU A 81 7.65 -0.54 1.44
C LEU A 81 9.09 -0.82 1.93
N ALA A 82 9.25 -1.73 2.89
CA ALA A 82 10.55 -2.17 3.40
C ALA A 82 11.43 -2.76 2.29
N ARG A 83 10.88 -3.69 1.49
CA ARG A 83 11.59 -4.31 0.35
C ARG A 83 12.02 -3.28 -0.71
N ASN A 84 11.29 -2.17 -0.83
CA ASN A 84 11.58 -1.09 -1.77
C ASN A 84 12.34 0.09 -1.15
N LYS A 85 12.81 -0.05 0.09
CA LYS A 85 13.59 0.99 0.81
C LYS A 85 12.86 2.35 0.87
N LYS A 86 11.52 2.32 1.02
CA LYS A 86 10.66 3.52 1.11
C LYS A 86 10.45 3.92 2.56
N VAL A 87 11.46 4.57 3.14
CA VAL A 87 11.53 4.84 4.58
C VAL A 87 10.44 5.78 5.07
N ASP A 88 10.22 6.89 4.36
CA ASP A 88 9.28 7.91 4.82
C ASP A 88 7.84 7.40 4.76
N GLU A 89 7.50 6.67 3.69
CA GLU A 89 6.21 5.99 3.59
C GLU A 89 6.08 4.87 4.63
N THR A 90 7.16 4.13 4.93
CA THR A 90 7.16 3.10 5.98
C THR A 90 6.87 3.71 7.35
N LYS A 91 7.55 4.81 7.70
CA LYS A 91 7.31 5.55 8.95
C LYS A 91 5.86 6.03 9.04
N LYS A 92 5.32 6.59 7.94
CA LYS A 92 3.92 7.02 7.89
C LYS A 92 2.96 5.86 8.15
N VAL A 93 3.10 4.75 7.41
CA VAL A 93 2.23 3.57 7.57
C VAL A 93 2.35 2.95 8.96
N TRP A 94 3.53 3.01 9.57
CA TRP A 94 3.77 2.55 10.94
C TRP A 94 3.06 3.42 11.99
N GLU A 95 3.14 4.74 11.87
CA GLU A 95 2.42 5.66 12.76
C GLU A 95 0.90 5.53 12.59
N ASP A 96 0.45 5.28 11.37
CA ASP A 96 -0.93 4.99 11.04
C ASP A 96 -1.45 3.69 11.69
N LEU A 97 -0.63 2.64 11.70
CA LEU A 97 -0.90 1.39 12.42
C LEU A 97 -1.07 1.64 13.92
N LYS A 98 -0.15 2.40 14.53
CA LYS A 98 -0.21 2.74 15.97
C LYS A 98 -1.47 3.53 16.30
N LYS A 99 -1.80 4.56 15.52
CA LYS A 99 -3.01 5.36 15.70
C LYS A 99 -4.28 4.53 15.55
N GLY A 100 -4.26 3.52 14.68
CA GLY A 100 -5.34 2.56 14.52
C GLY A 100 -5.45 1.51 15.63
N GLY A 101 -4.51 1.49 16.59
CA GLY A 101 -4.48 0.49 17.67
C GLY A 101 -4.24 -0.94 17.19
N VAL A 102 -3.67 -1.11 15.98
CA VAL A 102 -3.43 -2.43 15.40
C VAL A 102 -2.14 -3.01 15.97
N LEU A 103 -2.23 -4.20 16.54
CA LEU A 103 -1.09 -4.94 17.08
C LEU A 103 -0.66 -6.03 16.11
N PHE A 104 0.65 -6.26 16.02
CA PHE A 104 1.19 -7.42 15.33
C PHE A 104 1.38 -8.59 16.29
N ASP A 105 1.09 -9.80 15.79
CA ASP A 105 1.56 -11.00 16.45
C ASP A 105 3.10 -11.10 16.38
N GLN A 106 3.64 -11.95 17.23
CA GLN A 106 5.08 -12.15 17.35
C GLN A 106 5.73 -12.57 16.02
N HIS A 107 5.02 -13.37 15.22
CA HIS A 107 5.51 -13.85 13.93
C HIS A 107 5.67 -12.69 12.93
N THR A 108 4.61 -11.91 12.76
CA THR A 108 4.56 -10.77 11.84
C THR A 108 5.51 -9.67 12.26
N PHE A 109 5.64 -9.42 13.56
CA PHE A 109 6.65 -8.51 14.08
C PHE A 109 8.06 -9.00 13.72
N GLY A 110 8.35 -10.30 13.89
CA GLY A 110 9.62 -10.91 13.49
C GLY A 110 9.91 -10.77 11.98
N ASP A 111 8.91 -10.97 11.13
CA ASP A 111 9.04 -10.80 9.68
C ASP A 111 9.36 -9.34 9.29
N LEU A 112 8.64 -8.40 9.90
CA LEU A 112 8.87 -6.97 9.66
C LEU A 112 10.25 -6.52 10.15
N VAL A 113 10.64 -6.96 11.34
CA VAL A 113 11.96 -6.67 11.90
C VAL A 113 13.04 -7.25 11.00
N ARG A 114 12.91 -8.49 10.48
CA ARG A 114 13.86 -9.04 9.49
C ARG A 114 13.91 -8.20 8.22
N ALA A 115 12.76 -7.82 7.67
CA ALA A 115 12.70 -7.01 6.46
C ALA A 115 13.31 -5.60 6.64
N LEU A 116 13.17 -5.00 7.83
CA LEU A 116 13.69 -3.67 8.15
C LEU A 116 15.13 -3.68 8.72
N LEU A 117 15.57 -4.75 9.38
CA LEU A 117 16.94 -4.88 9.90
C LEU A 117 17.98 -4.99 8.79
N VAL A 118 17.64 -5.70 7.70
CA VAL A 118 18.46 -5.70 6.48
C VAL A 118 18.70 -4.26 6.00
N TYR A 119 17.79 -3.33 6.30
CA TYR A 119 17.96 -1.91 5.98
C TYR A 119 18.78 -1.14 7.03
N ILE A 120 18.57 -1.33 8.34
CA ILE A 120 19.35 -0.64 9.40
C ILE A 120 20.85 -0.96 9.30
N VAL A 121 21.21 -2.20 8.98
CA VAL A 121 22.61 -2.59 8.80
C VAL A 121 23.23 -1.92 7.56
N LEU A 122 22.47 -1.67 6.50
CA LEU A 122 22.98 -1.05 5.28
C LEU A 122 23.15 0.48 5.36
N ILE A 123 22.46 1.17 6.27
CA ILE A 123 22.60 2.63 6.47
C ILE A 123 23.77 2.95 7.40
N ASN A 124 24.12 2.05 8.34
CA ASN A 124 25.21 2.26 9.30
C ASN A 124 26.59 1.79 8.78
N VAL A 125 26.70 1.44 7.50
CA VAL A 125 27.95 0.98 6.86
C VAL A 125 28.47 2.00 5.83
N HIS A 126 27.88 3.19 5.77
CA HIS A 126 28.38 4.34 5.02
C HIS A 126 28.38 5.58 5.92
#